data_AF-A0A8J5R0N8-F1
#
_entry.id   AF-A0A8J5R0N8-F1
#
_cell.length_a   1.000
_cell.length_b   1.000
_cell.length_c   1.000
_cell.angle_alpha   90.00
_cell.angle_beta   90.00
_cell.angle_gamma   90.00
#
_symmetry.space_group_name_H-M   'P 1'
#
loop_
_entity.id
_entity.type
_entity.pdbx_description
1 polymer ?
#
loop_
_entity_poly.entity_id
_entity_poly.type
_entity_poly.pdbx_seq_one_letter_code
_entity_poly.pdbx_strand_id
1 'polypeptide(L)' 'MSGTKLTIEEINSMSKIEFCKIFGNIVEHLTKATEEIEELRPFEHVSQLENLFCNFIEQLDVSGN' A
#
# COMPACT_ATOMS: atom_id res chain seq x y z
N MET A 1 8.23 18.14 7.18
CA MET A 1 8.60 16.71 7.31
C MET A 1 9.38 16.35 6.07
N SER A 2 10.63 15.91 6.21
CA SER A 2 11.42 15.43 5.07
C SER A 2 10.85 14.07 4.67
N GLY A 3 10.14 13.99 3.55
CA GLY A 3 9.65 12.72 3.03
C GLY A 3 10.84 11.86 2.61
N THR A 4 11.02 10.72 3.24
CA THR A 4 12.00 9.73 2.79
C THR A 4 11.57 9.24 1.41
N LYS A 5 12.41 9.46 0.40
CA LYS A 5 12.19 8.85 -0.91
C LYS A 5 12.63 7.40 -0.82
N LEU A 6 11.71 6.48 -1.11
CA LEU A 6 11.96 5.05 -1.18
C LEU A 6 12.02 4.61 -2.65
N THR A 7 12.95 3.72 -2.98
CA THR A 7 12.95 3.02 -4.27
C THR A 7 12.04 1.80 -4.22
N ILE A 8 11.67 1.27 -5.39
CA ILE A 8 10.82 0.09 -5.45
C ILE A 8 11.55 -1.16 -4.92
N GLU A 9 12.87 -1.24 -5.10
CA GLU A 9 13.69 -2.32 -4.56
C GLU A 9 13.73 -2.29 -3.03
N GLU A 10 13.81 -1.09 -2.43
CA GLU A 10 13.71 -0.92 -0.97
C GLU A 10 12.35 -1.41 -0.48
N ILE A 11 11.26 -0.98 -1.12
CA ILE A 11 9.89 -1.39 -0.76
C ILE A 11 9.71 -2.91 -0.86
N ASN A 12 10.22 -3.54 -1.91
CA ASN A 12 10.14 -5.00 -2.10
C ASN A 12 10.96 -5.78 -1.06
N SER A 13 12.02 -5.17 -0.53
CA SER A 13 12.91 -5.81 0.44
C SER A 13 12.48 -5.59 1.90
N MET A 14 11.50 -4.72 2.15
CA MET A 14 11.00 -4.43 3.49
C MET A 14 10.33 -5.65 4.14
N SER A 15 10.46 -5.74 5.47
CA SER A 15 9.62 -6.65 6.23
C SER A 15 8.14 -6.24 6.13
N LYS A 16 7.22 -7.20 6.29
CA LYS A 16 5.78 -6.92 6.38
C LYS A 16 5.45 -5.83 7.41
N ILE A 17 6.09 -5.90 8.59
CA ILE A 17 5.88 -4.93 9.67
C ILE A 17 6.28 -3.52 9.24
N GLU A 18 7.44 -3.40 8.58
CA GLU A 18 7.94 -2.11 8.09
C GLU A 18 7.07 -1.55 6.96
N PHE A 19 6.67 -2.40 6.02
CA PHE A 19 5.76 -2.04 4.95
C PHE A 19 4.43 -1.52 5.51
N CYS A 20 3.79 -2.28 6.39
CA CYS A 20 2.54 -1.87 7.04
C CYS A 20 2.70 -0.61 7.90
N LYS A 21 3.87 -0.37 8.50
CA LYS A 21 4.12 0.85 9.26
C LYS A 21 4.22 2.09 8.37
N ILE A 22 4.81 1.95 7.18
CA ILE A 22 5.01 3.05 6.23
C ILE A 22 3.71 3.33 5.46
N PHE A 23 3.03 2.28 4.99
CA PHE A 23 1.90 2.39 4.08
C PHE A 23 0.53 2.18 4.74
N GLY A 24 0.49 1.77 6.02
CA GLY A 24 -0.73 1.37 6.74
C GLY A 24 -1.82 2.44 6.86
N ASN A 25 -1.47 3.70 6.62
CA ASN A 25 -2.38 4.85 6.66
C ASN A 25 -2.72 5.40 5.26
N ILE A 26 -2.35 4.72 4.16
CA ILE A 26 -2.74 5.15 2.81
C ILE A 26 -4.27 5.14 2.66
N VAL A 27 -4.90 4.07 3.14
CA VAL A 27 -6.36 4.02 3.26
C VAL A 27 -6.69 4.21 4.73
N GLU A 28 -7.19 5.40 5.07
CA GLU A 28 -7.47 5.77 6.45
C GLU A 28 -8.44 4.77 7.09
N HIS A 29 -8.15 4.36 8.33
CA HIS A 29 -8.92 3.37 9.10
C HIS A 29 -9.00 1.95 8.50
N LEU A 30 -8.29 1.65 7.41
CA LEU A 30 -8.37 0.35 6.76
C LEU A 30 -6.98 -0.24 6.50
N THR A 31 -6.31 -0.63 7.58
CA THR A 31 -4.98 -1.29 7.54
C THR A 31 -4.97 -2.57 6.71
N LYS A 32 -6.13 -3.24 6.59
CA LYS A 32 -6.35 -4.42 5.74
C LYS A 32 -5.95 -4.19 4.28
N ALA A 33 -6.14 -2.97 3.77
CA ALA A 33 -5.71 -2.60 2.41
C ALA A 33 -4.21 -2.82 2.22
N THR A 34 -3.42 -2.38 3.21
CA THR A 34 -1.96 -2.47 3.15
C THR A 34 -1.48 -3.90 3.34
N GLU A 35 -2.14 -4.66 4.21
CA GLU A 35 -1.84 -6.08 4.40
C GLU A 35 -2.11 -6.90 3.15
N GLU A 36 -3.21 -6.64 2.43
CA GLU A 36 -3.53 -7.34 1.18
C GLU A 36 -2.58 -6.95 0.05
N ILE A 37 -2.23 -5.67 -0.05
CA ILE A 37 -1.31 -5.18 -1.10
C ILE A 37 0.12 -5.68 -0.87
N GLU A 38 0.56 -5.79 0.38
CA GLU A 38 1.90 -6.29 0.74
C GLU A 38 2.16 -7.71 0.23
N GLU A 39 1.13 -8.56 0.22
CA GLU A 39 1.20 -9.96 -0.25
C GLU A 39 1.33 -10.06 -1.79
N LEU A 40 1.12 -8.96 -2.52
CA LEU A 40 1.25 -8.90 -3.98
C LEU A 40 2.67 -8.55 -4.45
N ARG A 41 3.60 -8.41 -3.51
CA ARG A 41 5.03 -8.21 -3.82
C ARG A 41 5.62 -9.42 -4.54
N PRO A 42 6.64 -9.23 -5.40
CA PRO A 42 7.33 -7.97 -5.67
C PRO A 42 6.58 -7.07 -6.66
N PHE A 43 6.70 -5.76 -6.47
CA PHE A 43 6.23 -4.74 -7.40
C PHE A 43 7.32 -4.38 -8.41
N GLU A 44 6.94 -4.23 -9.68
CA GLU A 44 7.88 -3.85 -10.73
C GLU A 44 8.12 -2.33 -10.75
N HIS A 45 7.06 -1.55 -10.52
CA HIS A 45 7.07 -0.09 -10.58
C HIS A 45 6.21 0.55 -9.50
N VAL A 46 6.51 1.78 -9.11
CA VAL A 46 5.69 2.58 -8.16
C VAL A 46 4.24 2.71 -8.63
N SER A 47 4.01 2.84 -9.94
CA SER A 47 2.66 2.93 -10.51
C SER A 47 1.83 1.67 -10.26
N GLN A 48 2.47 0.50 -10.12
CA GLN A 48 1.75 -0.73 -9.76
C GLN A 48 1.22 -0.63 -8.33
N LEU A 49 2.03 -0.13 -7.39
CA LEU A 49 1.62 0.08 -6.00
C LEU A 49 0.45 1.07 -5.91
N GLU A 50 0.55 2.19 -6.62
CA GLU A 50 -0.52 3.20 -6.72
C GLU A 50 -1.82 2.59 -7.25
N ASN A 51 -1.75 1.86 -8.38
CA ASN A 51 -2.90 1.21 -8.97
C ASN A 51 -3.55 0.19 -8.02
N LEU A 52 -2.75 -0.57 -7.27
CA LEU A 52 -3.27 -1.53 -6.29
C LEU A 52 -4.06 -0.84 -5.17
N PHE A 53 -3.55 0.26 -4.63
CA PHE A 53 -4.28 1.05 -3.63
C PHE A 53 -5.54 1.68 -4.21
N CYS A 54 -5.47 2.28 -5.39
CA CYS A 54 -6.65 2.85 -6.06
C CYS A 54 -7.72 1.78 -6.33
N ASN A 55 -7.34 0.65 -6.90
CA ASN A 55 -8.26 -0.46 -7.19
C ASN A 55 -8.89 -1.02 -5.91
N PHE A 56 -8.13 -1.07 -4.81
CA PHE A 56 -8.68 -1.47 -3.52
C PHE A 56 -9.75 -0.49 -3.04
N ILE A 57 -9.48 0.83 -3.12
CA ILE A 57 -10.44 1.89 -2.77
C ILE A 57 -11.69 1.85 -3.66
N GLU A 58 -11.53 1.64 -4.97
CA GLU A 58 -12.66 1.53 -5.91
C GLU A 58 -13.56 0.32 -5.63
N GLN A 59 -13.00 -0.74 -5.04
CA GLN A 59 -13.74 -1.92 -4.59
C GLN A 59 -14.35 -1.76 -3.19
N LEU A 60 -13.99 -0.70 -2.45
CA LEU A 60 -14.71 -0.37 -1.24
C LEU A 60 -16.11 0.06 -1.66
N ASP A 61 -17.05 -0.85 -1.39
CA ASP A 61 -18.45 -0.65 -1.70
C ASP A 61 -18.88 0.68 -1.10
N VAL A 62 -19.25 1.63 -1.96
CA VAL A 62 -19.74 2.97 -1.55
C VAL A 62 -21.17 2.87 -1.00
N SER A 63 -21.57 1.67 -0.55
CA SER A 63 -22.79 1.41 0.17
C SER A 63 -22.70 2.03 1.57
N GLY A 64 -22.71 3.36 1.59
CA GLY A 64 -23.23 4.12 2.71
C GLY A 64 -24.66 3.68 2.94
N ASN A 65 -24.83 2.74 3.85
CA ASN A 65 -26.11 2.33 4.42
C ASN A 65 -25.98 2.34 5.93
#